data_AF-A0A0S3U6I9-F1
#
_entry.id   AF-A0A0S3U6I9-F1
#
_cell.length_a   1.000
_cell.length_b   1.000
_cell.length_c   1.000
_cell.angle_alpha   90.00
_cell.angle_beta   90.00
_cell.angle_gamma   90.00
#
_symmetry.space_group_name_H-M   'P 1'
#
loop_
_entity.id
_entity.type
_entity.pdbx_description
1 polymer ?
#
loop_
_entity_poly.entity_id
_entity_poly.type
_entity_poly.pdbx_seq_one_letter_code
_entity_poly.pdbx_strand_id
1 'polypeptide(L)'
;MIRMSAIAVGLLVGYTAAALMGMVNFSTLSQLPLVTLPQPFRYGMSFDFAALIPFLILFPLTAIESVGDLTATSSVSGEPIRGATYFRRIKAGVLADGLNSSLAAMLNTFPITTFSQNTGVIQMTGVGSRYVGFFISGILALLGLLPIIGGIFQAIPQPVLGGATTIMFGSIAVAGIKIVSEEPLDRRSTIIIAVSLAMGLGAAFVPELFAGKPDVIKNIFASATSTGGLTAILLSWLLPHTPPTTPSELPVEEEIVDPV
;
A
#
# COMPACT_ATOMS: atom_id res chain seq x y z
N MET A 1 -0.10 8.66 -21.38
CA MET A 1 -0.92 7.43 -21.50
C MET A 1 -0.07 6.16 -21.42
N ILE A 2 0.88 5.92 -22.33
CA ILE A 2 1.72 4.68 -22.32
C ILE A 2 2.52 4.48 -21.01
N ARG A 3 2.98 5.55 -20.35
CA ARG A 3 3.78 5.47 -19.11
C ARG A 3 3.06 4.79 -17.92
N MET A 4 1.74 5.00 -17.74
CA MET A 4 0.99 4.41 -16.61
C MET A 4 0.49 2.98 -16.93
N SER A 5 0.31 2.68 -18.22
CA SER A 5 0.02 1.33 -18.68
C SER A 5 1.29 0.49 -18.83
N ALA A 6 2.47 0.99 -18.46
CA ALA A 6 3.73 0.28 -18.70
C ALA A 6 3.78 -1.11 -18.04
N ILE A 7 3.22 -1.25 -16.83
CA ILE A 7 3.12 -2.57 -16.16
C ILE A 7 2.16 -3.48 -16.94
N ALA A 8 0.98 -2.98 -17.34
CA ALA A 8 0.00 -3.76 -18.08
C ALA A 8 0.49 -4.16 -19.49
N VAL A 9 1.15 -3.23 -20.19
CA VAL A 9 1.76 -3.46 -21.51
C VAL A 9 2.94 -4.42 -21.38
N GLY A 10 3.81 -4.24 -20.37
CA GLY A 10 4.92 -5.15 -20.09
C GLY A 10 4.43 -6.56 -19.76
N LEU A 11 3.37 -6.68 -18.96
CA LEU A 11 2.71 -7.94 -18.67
C LEU A 11 2.15 -8.57 -19.95
N LEU A 12 1.49 -7.79 -20.81
CA LEU A 12 0.92 -8.27 -22.07
C LEU A 12 2.01 -8.76 -23.03
N VAL A 13 3.07 -7.98 -23.23
CA VAL A 13 4.22 -8.36 -24.07
C VAL A 13 4.91 -9.60 -23.51
N GLY A 14 5.17 -9.64 -22.20
CA GLY A 14 5.77 -10.80 -21.53
C GLY A 14 4.90 -12.05 -21.65
N TYR A 15 3.59 -11.89 -21.49
CA TYR A 15 2.63 -12.98 -21.65
C TYR A 15 2.58 -13.50 -23.08
N THR A 16 2.54 -12.62 -24.09
CA THR A 16 2.60 -13.00 -25.50
C THR A 16 3.90 -13.73 -25.82
N ALA A 17 5.05 -13.22 -25.37
CA ALA A 17 6.33 -13.90 -25.57
C ALA A 17 6.36 -15.29 -24.91
N ALA A 18 5.86 -15.42 -23.68
CA ALA A 18 5.80 -16.70 -22.99
C ALA A 18 4.81 -17.69 -23.64
N ALA A 19 3.71 -17.19 -24.21
CA ALA A 19 2.78 -17.98 -25.00
C ALA A 19 3.44 -18.52 -26.28
N LEU A 20 4.23 -17.69 -26.98
CA LEU A 20 5.01 -18.11 -28.16
C LEU A 20 6.08 -19.16 -27.80
N MET A 21 6.59 -19.14 -26.56
CA MET A 21 7.50 -20.14 -26.02
C MET A 21 6.81 -21.41 -25.51
N GLY A 22 5.48 -21.53 -25.64
CA GLY A 22 4.71 -22.70 -25.19
C GLY A 22 4.57 -22.82 -23.67
N MET A 23 4.86 -21.77 -22.90
CA MET A 23 4.80 -21.78 -21.44
C MET A 23 3.39 -21.53 -20.88
N VAL A 24 2.42 -21.22 -21.74
CA VAL A 24 1.05 -20.87 -21.34
C VAL A 24 0.11 -21.99 -21.75
N ASN A 25 -0.64 -22.53 -20.78
CA ASN A 25 -1.62 -23.58 -21.03
C ASN A 25 -3.05 -23.02 -20.95
N PHE A 26 -3.74 -23.01 -22.09
CA PHE A 26 -5.11 -22.53 -22.21
C PHE A 26 -6.17 -23.65 -22.16
N SER A 27 -5.77 -24.91 -22.00
CA SER A 27 -6.69 -26.05 -22.11
C SER A 27 -7.83 -26.00 -21.09
N THR A 28 -7.55 -25.49 -19.89
CA THR A 28 -8.49 -25.37 -18.78
C THR A 28 -9.48 -24.21 -18.94
N LEU A 29 -9.21 -23.22 -19.80
CA LEU A 29 -10.13 -22.09 -20.02
C LEU A 29 -11.44 -22.51 -20.67
N SER A 30 -11.39 -23.51 -21.56
CA SER A 30 -12.57 -24.00 -22.29
C SER A 30 -13.60 -24.69 -21.39
N GLN A 31 -13.20 -25.10 -20.18
CA GLN A 31 -14.03 -25.83 -19.22
C GLN A 31 -14.69 -24.90 -18.19
N LEU A 32 -14.32 -23.61 -18.18
CA LEU A 32 -14.86 -22.65 -17.23
C LEU A 32 -16.28 -22.22 -17.63
N PRO A 33 -17.20 -22.05 -16.66
CA PRO A 33 -18.49 -21.47 -16.93
C PRO A 33 -18.33 -20.02 -17.39
N LEU A 34 -19.27 -19.54 -18.20
CA LEU A 34 -19.23 -18.17 -18.74
C LEU A 34 -19.35 -17.11 -17.63
N VAL A 35 -20.18 -17.38 -16.62
CA VAL A 35 -20.44 -16.48 -15.49
C VAL A 35 -20.44 -17.28 -14.19
N THR A 36 -19.75 -16.77 -13.17
CA THR A 36 -19.82 -17.29 -11.80
C THR A 36 -20.20 -16.17 -10.86
N LEU A 37 -21.28 -16.38 -10.11
CA LEU A 37 -21.67 -15.46 -9.03
C LEU A 37 -20.87 -15.78 -7.77
N PRO A 38 -20.38 -14.76 -7.04
CA PRO A 38 -19.70 -14.99 -5.78
C PRO A 38 -20.68 -15.59 -4.78
N GLN A 39 -20.24 -16.63 -4.06
CA GLN A 39 -21.02 -17.29 -3.03
C GLN A 39 -20.56 -16.78 -1.66
N PRO A 40 -21.38 -15.99 -0.95
CA PRO A 40 -21.02 -15.53 0.38
C PRO A 40 -20.73 -16.71 1.31
N PHE A 41 -19.66 -16.61 2.10
CA PHE A 41 -19.26 -17.61 3.09
C PHE A 41 -19.07 -19.03 2.55
N ARG A 42 -18.54 -19.16 1.33
CA ARG A 42 -18.32 -20.47 0.68
C ARG A 42 -17.44 -21.40 1.51
N TYR A 43 -16.47 -20.85 2.25
CA TYR A 43 -15.58 -21.63 3.12
C TYR A 43 -16.10 -21.80 4.56
N GLY A 44 -17.30 -21.28 4.86
CA GLY A 44 -17.85 -21.24 6.23
C GLY A 44 -17.24 -20.13 7.08
N MET A 45 -17.68 -20.06 8.34
CA MET A 45 -17.12 -19.14 9.34
C MET A 45 -16.48 -19.95 10.47
N SER A 46 -15.20 -19.69 10.72
CA SER A 46 -14.47 -20.16 11.89
C SER A 46 -13.82 -18.96 12.57
N PHE A 47 -13.69 -19.03 13.89
CA PHE A 47 -13.05 -17.98 14.67
C PHE A 47 -11.81 -18.55 15.35
N ASP A 48 -10.65 -18.03 14.97
CA ASP A 48 -9.36 -18.37 15.56
C ASP A 48 -8.78 -17.12 16.21
N PHE A 49 -8.62 -17.16 17.53
CA PHE A 49 -8.08 -16.05 18.31
C PHE A 49 -6.59 -15.79 18.01
N ALA A 50 -5.81 -16.83 17.70
CA ALA A 50 -4.41 -16.67 17.32
C ALA A 50 -4.27 -16.01 15.94
N ALA A 51 -5.19 -16.30 15.01
CA ALA A 51 -5.26 -15.65 13.70
C ALA A 51 -5.79 -14.21 13.78
N LEU A 52 -6.64 -13.89 14.75
CA LEU A 52 -7.18 -12.53 14.95
C LEU A 52 -6.08 -11.51 15.28
N ILE A 53 -5.09 -11.89 16.10
CA ILE A 53 -4.09 -10.95 16.63
C ILE A 53 -3.28 -10.27 15.51
N PRO A 54 -2.73 -10.98 14.51
CA PRO A 54 -2.08 -10.36 13.35
C PRO A 54 -2.97 -9.36 12.62
N PHE A 55 -4.26 -9.68 12.42
CA PHE A 55 -5.19 -8.76 11.75
C PHE A 55 -5.49 -7.51 12.60
N LEU A 56 -5.57 -7.63 13.93
CA LEU A 56 -5.74 -6.48 14.83
C LEU A 56 -4.59 -5.47 14.75
N ILE A 57 -3.40 -5.92 14.32
CA ILE A 57 -2.24 -5.05 14.10
C ILE A 57 -2.17 -4.58 12.65
N LEU A 58 -2.51 -5.47 11.70
CA LEU A 58 -2.52 -5.17 10.27
C LEU A 58 -3.48 -4.02 9.96
N PHE A 59 -4.73 -4.07 10.44
CA PHE A 59 -5.77 -3.09 10.07
C PHE A 59 -5.48 -1.65 10.51
N PRO A 60 -4.93 -1.38 11.71
CA PRO A 60 -4.46 -0.04 12.05
C PRO A 60 -3.37 0.47 11.12
N LEU A 61 -2.45 -0.40 10.67
CA LEU A 61 -1.40 -0.02 9.72
C LEU A 61 -1.98 0.28 8.34
N THR A 62 -2.92 -0.53 7.85
CA THR A 62 -3.62 -0.24 6.58
C THR A 62 -4.48 1.01 6.66
N ALA A 63 -5.03 1.34 7.84
CA ALA A 63 -5.73 2.59 8.06
C ALA A 63 -4.78 3.79 7.96
N ILE A 64 -3.57 3.71 8.53
CA ILE A 64 -2.53 4.76 8.39
C ILE A 64 -2.11 4.90 6.93
N GLU A 65 -1.90 3.78 6.23
CA GLU A 65 -1.61 3.76 4.78
C GLU A 65 -2.72 4.44 3.98
N SER A 66 -3.98 4.06 4.21
CA SER A 66 -5.15 4.67 3.58
C SER A 66 -5.26 6.16 3.87
N VAL A 67 -4.92 6.62 5.07
CA VAL A 67 -4.87 8.07 5.38
C VAL A 67 -3.83 8.75 4.49
N GLY A 68 -2.63 8.18 4.34
CA GLY A 68 -1.59 8.69 3.45
C GLY A 68 -2.05 8.76 2.00
N ASP A 69 -2.62 7.69 1.48
CA ASP A 69 -3.11 7.60 0.11
C ASP A 69 -4.24 8.57 -0.20
N LEU A 70 -5.21 8.72 0.72
CA LEU A 70 -6.31 9.66 0.59
C LEU A 70 -5.83 11.11 0.67
N THR A 71 -4.79 11.37 1.47
CA THR A 71 -4.15 12.69 1.56
C THR A 71 -3.41 13.02 0.27
N ALA A 72 -2.62 12.09 -0.24
CA ALA A 72 -1.92 12.23 -1.52
C ALA A 72 -2.91 12.43 -2.68
N THR A 73 -3.98 11.64 -2.70
CA THR A 73 -5.09 11.77 -3.68
C THR A 73 -5.75 13.14 -3.59
N SER A 74 -6.01 13.64 -2.37
CA SER A 74 -6.61 14.97 -2.17
C SER A 74 -5.67 16.07 -2.68
N SER A 75 -4.37 15.98 -2.38
CA SER A 75 -3.35 16.92 -2.85
C SER A 75 -3.30 16.99 -4.38
N VAL A 76 -3.18 15.86 -5.08
CA VAL A 76 -3.10 15.84 -6.55
C VAL A 76 -4.43 16.17 -7.25
N SER A 77 -5.55 16.07 -6.53
CA SER A 77 -6.88 16.42 -7.04
C SER A 77 -7.28 17.87 -6.77
N GLY A 78 -6.41 18.67 -6.14
CA GLY A 78 -6.69 20.07 -5.79
C GLY A 78 -7.69 20.23 -4.64
N GLU A 79 -7.80 19.23 -3.77
CA GLU A 79 -8.74 19.17 -2.67
C GLU A 79 -8.07 19.52 -1.32
N PRO A 80 -8.82 19.98 -0.31
CA PRO A 80 -8.24 20.36 0.96
C PRO A 80 -7.52 19.19 1.65
N ILE A 81 -6.28 19.44 2.08
CA ILE A 81 -5.47 18.52 2.90
C ILE A 81 -5.50 18.85 4.40
N ARG A 82 -6.28 19.87 4.79
CA ARG A 82 -6.47 20.31 6.18
C ARG A 82 -7.92 20.76 6.41
N GLY A 83 -8.31 20.85 7.69
CA GLY A 83 -9.63 21.33 8.10
C GLY A 83 -10.72 20.25 8.12
N ALA A 84 -11.95 20.66 8.44
CA ALA A 84 -13.06 19.74 8.69
C ALA A 84 -13.44 18.88 7.48
N THR A 85 -13.39 19.45 6.27
CA THR A 85 -13.69 18.71 5.03
C THR A 85 -12.68 17.60 4.77
N TYR A 86 -11.39 17.87 4.98
CA TYR A 86 -10.32 16.87 4.89
C TYR A 86 -10.56 15.73 5.88
N PHE A 87 -10.75 16.05 7.17
CA PHE A 87 -11.00 15.03 8.19
C PHE A 87 -12.25 14.19 7.92
N ARG A 88 -13.30 14.80 7.37
CA ARG A 88 -14.50 14.07 6.95
C ARG A 88 -14.19 13.06 5.84
N ARG A 89 -13.38 13.44 4.84
CA ARG A 89 -12.96 12.55 3.75
C ARG A 89 -12.12 11.39 4.27
N ILE A 90 -11.13 11.68 5.13
CA ILE A 90 -10.29 10.65 5.73
C ILE A 90 -11.12 9.66 6.55
N LYS A 91 -11.99 10.15 7.44
CA LYS A 91 -12.88 9.27 8.24
C LYS A 91 -13.78 8.40 7.36
N ALA A 92 -14.39 8.98 6.33
CA ALA A 92 -15.26 8.25 5.42
C ALA A 92 -14.48 7.23 4.58
N GLY A 93 -13.28 7.57 4.13
CA GLY A 93 -12.41 6.67 3.36
C GLY A 93 -11.92 5.48 4.18
N VAL A 94 -11.42 5.72 5.40
CA VAL A 94 -11.01 4.64 6.31
C VAL A 94 -12.19 3.76 6.72
N LEU A 95 -13.38 4.32 6.93
CA LEU A 95 -14.58 3.53 7.19
C LEU A 95 -14.95 2.67 5.97
N ALA A 96 -14.91 3.24 4.76
CA ALA A 96 -15.16 2.51 3.53
C ALA A 96 -14.15 1.36 3.34
N ASP A 97 -12.90 1.56 3.72
CA ASP A 97 -11.83 0.55 3.69
C ASP A 97 -12.19 -0.68 4.53
N GLY A 98 -12.53 -0.46 5.81
CA GLY A 98 -12.92 -1.54 6.72
C GLY A 98 -14.23 -2.24 6.32
N LEU A 99 -15.22 -1.49 5.83
CA LEU A 99 -16.48 -2.06 5.34
C LEU A 99 -16.27 -2.89 4.07
N ASN A 100 -15.45 -2.40 3.14
CA ASN A 100 -15.12 -3.11 1.91
C ASN A 100 -14.28 -4.37 2.20
N SER A 101 -13.35 -4.31 3.15
CA SER A 101 -12.62 -5.49 3.63
C SER A 101 -13.54 -6.52 4.27
N SER A 102 -14.55 -6.08 5.03
CA SER A 102 -15.55 -6.98 5.61
C SER A 102 -16.40 -7.65 4.52
N LEU A 103 -16.84 -6.88 3.52
CA LEU A 103 -17.56 -7.41 2.37
C LEU A 103 -16.70 -8.37 1.54
N ALA A 104 -15.43 -8.04 1.33
CA ALA A 104 -14.48 -8.90 0.64
C ALA A 104 -14.30 -10.24 1.38
N ALA A 105 -14.16 -10.20 2.71
CA ALA A 105 -14.10 -11.41 3.53
C ALA A 105 -15.38 -12.25 3.42
N MET A 106 -16.56 -11.63 3.44
CA MET A 106 -17.83 -12.33 3.20
C MET A 106 -17.86 -13.01 1.82
N LEU A 107 -17.27 -12.37 0.81
CA LEU A 107 -17.14 -12.93 -0.55
C LEU A 107 -15.89 -13.81 -0.73
N ASN A 108 -15.23 -14.20 0.37
CA ASN A 108 -14.07 -15.11 0.41
C ASN A 108 -12.80 -14.56 -0.24
N THR A 109 -12.58 -13.25 -0.17
CA THR A 109 -11.37 -12.55 -0.61
C THR A 109 -10.58 -12.03 0.60
N PHE A 110 -9.30 -11.75 0.39
CA PHE A 110 -8.42 -11.15 1.39
C PHE A 110 -8.81 -9.68 1.70
N PRO A 111 -8.34 -9.12 2.83
CA PRO A 111 -8.51 -7.70 3.10
C PRO A 111 -8.02 -6.83 1.93
N ILE A 112 -8.72 -5.73 1.68
CA ILE A 112 -8.43 -4.79 0.61
C ILE A 112 -8.16 -3.41 1.21
N THR A 113 -7.25 -2.66 0.58
CA THR A 113 -6.87 -1.30 0.99
C THR A 113 -6.95 -0.33 -0.19
N THR A 114 -6.81 0.97 0.09
CA THR A 114 -6.71 2.02 -0.93
C THR A 114 -5.51 1.77 -1.85
N PHE A 115 -5.68 2.03 -3.15
CA PHE A 115 -4.63 1.77 -4.16
C PHE A 115 -3.88 3.06 -4.53
N SER A 116 -2.67 3.22 -3.98
CA SER A 116 -1.83 4.42 -4.12
C SER A 116 -1.45 4.79 -5.56
N GLN A 117 -1.39 3.81 -6.49
CA GLN A 117 -1.01 4.03 -7.88
C GLN A 117 -1.98 4.93 -8.63
N ASN A 118 -3.25 5.02 -8.21
CA ASN A 118 -4.24 5.90 -8.82
C ASN A 118 -3.85 7.38 -8.68
N THR A 119 -3.18 7.76 -7.59
CA THR A 119 -2.64 9.11 -7.37
C THR A 119 -1.71 9.52 -8.52
N GLY A 120 -0.87 8.61 -9.00
CA GLY A 120 0.00 8.86 -10.15
C GLY A 120 -0.78 9.12 -11.45
N VAL A 121 -1.90 8.41 -11.65
CA VAL A 121 -2.76 8.61 -12.83
C VAL A 121 -3.39 10.00 -12.78
N ILE A 122 -3.92 10.38 -11.62
CA ILE A 122 -4.56 11.69 -11.42
C ILE A 122 -3.54 12.80 -11.63
N GLN A 123 -2.34 12.69 -11.05
CA GLN A 123 -1.28 13.69 -11.20
C GLN A 123 -0.90 13.94 -12.66
N MET A 124 -0.84 12.89 -13.49
CA MET A 124 -0.46 13.02 -14.90
C MET A 124 -1.61 13.45 -15.82
N THR A 125 -2.83 13.02 -15.51
CA THR A 125 -4.01 13.31 -16.34
C THR A 125 -4.69 14.62 -15.95
N GLY A 126 -4.49 15.08 -14.71
CA GLY A 126 -5.25 16.16 -14.10
C GLY A 126 -6.70 15.80 -13.78
N VAL A 127 -7.10 14.52 -13.91
CA VAL A 127 -8.50 14.09 -13.79
C VAL A 127 -8.73 13.32 -12.49
N GLY A 128 -9.12 14.03 -11.43
CA GLY A 128 -9.54 13.47 -10.13
C GLY A 128 -11.05 13.19 -10.03
N SER A 129 -11.72 12.85 -11.13
CA SER A 129 -13.19 12.76 -11.17
C SER A 129 -13.72 11.45 -10.59
N ARG A 130 -14.64 11.54 -9.62
CA ARG A 130 -15.33 10.37 -9.02
C ARG A 130 -16.08 9.51 -10.04
N TYR A 131 -16.53 10.10 -11.14
CA TYR A 131 -17.27 9.38 -12.19
C TYR A 131 -16.37 8.35 -12.89
N VAL A 132 -15.10 8.69 -13.11
CA VAL A 132 -14.12 7.74 -13.67
C VAL A 132 -13.99 6.53 -12.75
N GLY A 133 -13.94 6.75 -11.44
CA GLY A 133 -13.96 5.69 -10.44
C GLY A 133 -15.18 4.78 -10.55
N PHE A 134 -16.40 5.35 -10.65
CA PHE A 134 -17.62 4.56 -10.80
C PHE A 134 -17.66 3.71 -12.08
N PHE A 135 -17.20 4.27 -13.20
CA PHE A 135 -17.10 3.53 -14.46
C PHE A 135 -16.12 2.36 -14.34
N ILE A 136 -14.92 2.61 -13.79
CA ILE A 136 -13.90 1.56 -13.60
C ILE A 136 -14.41 0.48 -12.63
N SER A 137 -15.05 0.85 -11.51
CA SER A 137 -15.60 -0.12 -10.57
C SER A 137 -16.68 -0.99 -11.20
N GLY A 138 -17.54 -0.41 -12.05
CA GLY A 138 -18.56 -1.16 -12.79
C GLY A 138 -17.95 -2.15 -13.77
N ILE A 139 -16.92 -1.73 -14.51
CA ILE A 139 -16.19 -2.62 -15.43
C ILE A 139 -15.52 -3.76 -14.67
N LEU A 140 -14.80 -3.46 -13.57
CA LEU A 140 -14.12 -4.49 -12.78
C LEU A 140 -15.11 -5.46 -12.11
N ALA A 141 -16.25 -4.97 -11.64
CA ALA A 141 -17.31 -5.82 -11.09
C ALA A 141 -17.84 -6.79 -12.16
N LEU A 142 -18.10 -6.31 -13.37
CA LEU A 142 -18.55 -7.16 -14.49
C LEU A 142 -17.48 -8.17 -14.91
N LEU A 143 -16.22 -7.75 -15.02
CA LEU A 143 -15.10 -8.65 -15.36
C LEU A 143 -14.86 -9.70 -14.27
N GLY A 144 -15.08 -9.36 -13.00
CA GLY A 144 -14.97 -10.30 -11.87
C GLY A 144 -15.98 -11.44 -11.92
N LEU A 145 -17.12 -11.25 -12.60
CA LEU A 145 -18.12 -12.30 -12.82
C LEU A 145 -17.73 -13.30 -13.91
N LEU A 146 -16.70 -13.01 -14.70
CA LEU A 146 -16.25 -13.82 -15.84
C LEU A 146 -15.03 -14.67 -15.44
N PRO A 147 -15.19 -15.98 -15.14
CA PRO A 147 -14.10 -16.84 -14.67
C PRO A 147 -12.94 -16.96 -15.67
N ILE A 148 -13.24 -16.77 -16.96
CA ILE A 148 -12.24 -16.73 -18.04
C ILE A 148 -11.15 -15.69 -17.73
N ILE A 149 -11.52 -14.54 -17.18
CA ILE A 149 -10.55 -13.49 -16.83
C ILE A 149 -9.60 -14.02 -15.74
N GLY A 150 -10.15 -14.61 -14.67
CA GLY A 150 -9.36 -15.24 -13.61
C GLY A 150 -8.48 -16.38 -14.12
N GLY A 151 -8.98 -17.17 -15.08
CA GLY A 151 -8.22 -18.24 -15.72
C GLY A 151 -7.03 -17.72 -16.54
N ILE A 152 -7.20 -16.60 -17.27
CA ILE A 152 -6.11 -15.95 -18.01
C ILE A 152 -5.02 -15.50 -17.03
N PHE A 153 -5.39 -14.89 -15.90
CA PHE A 153 -4.44 -14.48 -14.87
C PHE A 153 -3.71 -15.67 -14.23
N GLN A 154 -4.40 -16.78 -13.98
CA GLN A 154 -3.78 -18.01 -13.47
C GLN A 154 -2.82 -18.66 -14.47
N ALA A 155 -3.04 -18.45 -15.77
CA ALA A 155 -2.16 -18.95 -16.82
C ALA A 155 -0.90 -18.09 -17.03
N ILE A 156 -0.73 -16.98 -16.30
CA ILE A 156 0.47 -16.13 -16.38
C ILE A 156 1.68 -16.88 -15.82
N PRO A 157 2.74 -17.10 -16.60
CA PRO A 157 3.93 -17.78 -16.11
C PRO A 157 4.67 -16.97 -15.04
N GLN A 158 5.28 -17.67 -14.08
CA GLN A 158 6.01 -17.06 -12.96
C GLN A 158 7.07 -16.02 -13.38
N PRO A 159 7.88 -16.22 -14.45
CA PRO A 159 8.84 -15.20 -14.86
C PRO A 159 8.19 -13.86 -15.28
N VAL A 160 7.03 -13.92 -15.94
CA VAL A 160 6.28 -12.73 -16.38
C VAL A 160 5.68 -12.02 -15.16
N LEU A 161 5.08 -12.79 -14.26
CA LEU A 161 4.54 -12.27 -13.01
C LEU A 161 5.62 -11.65 -12.13
N GLY A 162 6.80 -12.27 -12.05
CA GLY A 162 7.97 -11.77 -11.32
C GLY A 162 8.45 -10.42 -11.85
N GLY A 163 8.53 -10.26 -13.18
CA GLY A 163 8.89 -8.98 -13.78
C GLY A 163 7.88 -7.86 -13.47
N ALA A 164 6.58 -8.15 -13.59
CA ALA A 164 5.53 -7.19 -13.28
C ALA A 164 5.49 -6.81 -11.80
N THR A 165 5.61 -7.80 -10.89
CA THR A 165 5.61 -7.57 -9.45
C THR A 165 6.86 -6.82 -8.98
N THR A 166 8.02 -7.04 -9.59
CA THR A 166 9.26 -6.30 -9.30
C THR A 166 9.07 -4.80 -9.54
N ILE A 167 8.48 -4.41 -10.67
CA ILE A 167 8.19 -3.01 -10.98
C ILE A 167 7.14 -2.45 -10.01
N MET A 168 6.07 -3.22 -9.74
CA MET A 168 5.01 -2.81 -8.82
C MET A 168 5.57 -2.54 -7.41
N PHE A 169 6.28 -3.49 -6.81
CA PHE A 169 6.86 -3.34 -5.48
C PHE A 169 7.97 -2.28 -5.45
N GLY A 170 8.79 -2.17 -6.50
CA GLY A 170 9.77 -1.10 -6.63
C GLY A 170 9.13 0.29 -6.64
N SER A 171 8.00 0.45 -7.36
CA SER A 171 7.25 1.70 -7.38
C SER A 171 6.63 2.06 -6.03
N ILE A 172 6.13 1.06 -5.28
CA ILE A 172 5.61 1.22 -3.92
C ILE A 172 6.74 1.68 -2.97
N ALA A 173 7.92 1.07 -3.06
CA ALA A 173 9.07 1.48 -2.26
C ALA A 173 9.48 2.94 -2.52
N VAL A 174 9.52 3.35 -3.80
CA VAL A 174 9.81 4.75 -4.19
C VAL A 174 8.74 5.71 -3.68
N ALA A 175 7.46 5.33 -3.75
CA ALA A 175 6.37 6.15 -3.20
C ALA A 175 6.52 6.34 -1.68
N GLY A 176 6.88 5.29 -0.94
CA GLY A 176 7.18 5.37 0.49
C GLY A 176 8.33 6.33 0.80
N ILE A 177 9.43 6.26 0.05
CA ILE A 177 10.57 7.19 0.19
C ILE A 177 10.12 8.64 -0.05
N LYS A 178 9.29 8.87 -1.08
CA LYS A 178 8.78 10.20 -1.40
C LYS A 178 7.93 10.77 -0.25
N ILE A 179 7.01 9.98 0.30
CA ILE A 179 6.18 10.40 1.46
C ILE A 179 7.06 10.79 2.64
N VAL A 180 8.06 9.97 2.96
CA VAL A 180 8.98 10.24 4.06
C VAL A 180 9.81 11.51 3.81
N SER A 181 10.18 11.78 2.55
CA SER A 181 10.95 12.98 2.18
C SER A 181 10.16 14.29 2.20
N GLU A 182 8.84 14.26 2.38
CA GLU A 182 8.01 15.46 2.54
C GLU A 182 8.17 16.10 3.92
N GLU A 183 8.62 15.33 4.92
CA GLU A 183 8.94 15.82 6.26
C GLU A 183 10.44 16.13 6.41
N PRO A 184 10.83 17.09 7.28
CA PRO A 184 12.23 17.36 7.57
C PRO A 184 12.96 16.10 8.09
N LEU A 185 14.02 15.71 7.38
CA LEU A 185 14.88 14.60 7.78
C LEU A 185 15.89 15.06 8.85
N ASP A 186 15.38 15.37 10.04
CA ASP A 186 16.19 15.65 11.21
C ASP A 186 16.80 14.37 11.81
N ARG A 187 17.61 14.53 12.87
CA ARG A 187 18.25 13.39 13.54
C ARG A 187 17.23 12.38 14.07
N ARG A 188 16.07 12.84 14.55
CA ARG A 188 15.05 11.97 15.13
C ARG A 188 14.35 11.15 14.04
N SER A 189 13.82 11.80 13.01
CA SER A 189 13.13 11.13 11.92
C SER A 189 14.06 10.16 11.20
N THR A 190 15.33 10.54 10.97
CA THR A 190 16.34 9.66 10.37
C THR A 190 16.54 8.37 11.17
N ILE A 191 16.63 8.45 12.51
CA ILE A 191 16.76 7.26 13.37
C ILE A 191 15.49 6.39 13.30
N ILE A 192 14.31 7.00 13.36
CA ILE A 192 13.04 6.28 13.27
C ILE A 192 12.96 5.52 11.94
N ILE A 193 13.26 6.18 10.81
CA ILE A 193 13.26 5.59 9.47
C ILE A 193 14.26 4.44 9.39
N ALA A 194 15.52 4.68 9.78
CA ALA A 194 16.58 3.68 9.65
C ALA A 194 16.29 2.40 10.46
N VAL A 195 15.88 2.56 11.72
CA VAL A 195 15.61 1.40 12.59
C VAL A 195 14.33 0.68 12.17
N SER A 196 13.27 1.41 11.80
CA SER A 196 12.02 0.78 11.32
C SER A 196 12.23 -0.01 10.03
N LEU A 197 13.00 0.54 9.08
CA LEU A 197 13.36 -0.14 7.84
C LEU A 197 14.23 -1.38 8.12
N ALA A 198 15.25 -1.25 8.97
CA ALA A 198 16.12 -2.37 9.34
C ALA A 198 15.35 -3.50 10.02
N MET A 199 14.44 -3.18 10.94
CA MET A 199 13.59 -4.17 11.61
C MET A 199 12.61 -4.85 10.63
N GLY A 200 11.97 -4.08 9.75
CA GLY A 200 11.05 -4.62 8.74
C GLY A 200 11.74 -5.57 7.76
N LEU A 201 12.89 -5.15 7.20
CA LEU A 201 13.70 -6.00 6.31
C LEU A 201 14.30 -7.20 7.04
N GLY A 202 14.74 -7.01 8.30
CA GLY A 202 15.26 -8.10 9.14
C GLY A 202 14.23 -9.20 9.37
N ALA A 203 12.98 -8.84 9.66
CA ALA A 203 11.89 -9.81 9.79
C ALA A 203 11.60 -10.57 8.48
N ALA A 204 11.75 -9.91 7.32
CA ALA A 204 11.50 -10.52 6.02
C ALA A 204 12.61 -11.50 5.60
N PHE A 205 13.88 -11.13 5.81
CA PHE A 205 15.03 -11.90 5.35
C PHE A 205 15.58 -12.88 6.38
N VAL A 206 15.25 -12.70 7.66
CA VAL A 206 15.68 -13.58 8.76
C VAL A 206 14.44 -14.02 9.56
N PRO A 207 13.62 -14.96 9.04
CA PRO A 207 12.42 -15.42 9.76
C PRO A 207 12.74 -16.08 11.11
N GLU A 208 13.97 -16.57 11.26
CA GLU A 208 14.54 -17.18 12.46
C GLU A 208 14.69 -16.19 13.63
N LEU A 209 14.60 -14.87 13.38
CA LEU A 209 14.72 -13.82 14.39
C LEU A 209 13.72 -14.00 15.55
N PHE A 210 12.57 -14.63 15.26
CA PHE A 210 11.51 -14.92 16.23
C PHE A 210 11.37 -16.42 16.53
N ALA A 211 12.36 -17.24 16.16
CA ALA A 211 12.38 -18.66 16.49
C ALA A 211 12.33 -18.88 18.01
N GLY A 212 11.57 -19.88 18.45
CA GLY A 212 11.40 -20.19 19.87
C GLY A 212 10.50 -19.24 20.67
N LYS A 213 9.93 -18.19 20.05
CA LYS A 213 8.90 -17.34 20.68
C LYS A 213 7.49 -17.95 20.56
N PRO A 214 6.53 -17.54 21.41
CA PRO A 214 5.12 -17.91 21.25
C PRO A 214 4.60 -17.53 19.85
N ASP A 215 3.67 -18.33 19.31
CA ASP A 215 3.18 -18.14 17.94
C ASP A 215 2.51 -16.78 17.72
N VAL A 216 1.96 -16.19 18.77
CA VAL A 216 1.47 -14.81 18.75
C VAL A 216 2.58 -13.84 18.34
N ILE A 217 3.76 -13.92 18.95
CA ILE A 217 4.89 -13.02 18.63
C ILE A 217 5.37 -13.28 17.21
N LYS A 218 5.50 -14.55 16.82
CA LYS A 218 5.89 -14.90 15.44
C LYS A 218 4.91 -14.30 14.44
N ASN A 219 3.61 -14.47 14.64
CA ASN A 219 2.62 -14.02 13.66
C ASN A 219 2.52 -12.49 13.58
N ILE A 220 2.74 -11.78 14.70
CA ILE A 220 2.79 -10.30 14.70
C ILE A 220 3.98 -9.78 13.92
N PHE A 221 5.17 -10.35 14.17
CA PHE A 221 6.41 -9.86 13.60
C PHE A 221 6.85 -10.58 12.31
N ALA A 222 6.05 -11.53 11.82
CA ALA A 222 6.31 -12.26 10.58
C ALA A 222 6.20 -11.37 9.34
N SER A 223 5.44 -10.27 9.41
CA SER A 223 5.27 -9.34 8.29
C SER A 223 6.25 -8.17 8.41
N ALA A 224 6.99 -7.90 7.32
CA ALA A 224 7.89 -6.75 7.22
C ALA A 224 7.19 -5.42 7.53
N THR A 225 5.98 -5.24 7.00
CA THR A 225 5.18 -4.03 7.18
C THR A 225 4.72 -3.87 8.62
N SER A 226 4.32 -4.98 9.27
CA SER A 226 3.92 -4.99 10.69
C SER A 226 5.11 -4.63 11.59
N THR A 227 6.23 -5.34 11.42
CA THR A 227 7.44 -5.13 12.22
C THR A 227 8.01 -3.73 12.04
N GLY A 228 8.13 -3.26 10.79
CA GLY A 228 8.63 -1.91 10.52
C GLY A 228 7.67 -0.83 11.02
N GLY A 229 6.38 -0.96 10.73
CA GLY A 229 5.35 -0.01 11.15
C GLY A 229 5.25 0.13 12.67
N LEU A 230 5.17 -0.99 13.39
CA LEU A 230 5.18 -0.99 14.87
C LEU A 230 6.46 -0.35 15.43
N THR A 231 7.62 -0.69 14.86
CA THR A 231 8.90 -0.09 15.25
C THR A 231 8.88 1.42 15.07
N ALA A 232 8.38 1.91 13.93
CA ALA A 232 8.27 3.33 13.65
C ALA A 232 7.34 4.04 14.65
N ILE A 233 6.18 3.45 14.96
CA ILE A 233 5.22 3.99 15.94
C ILE A 233 5.86 4.06 17.33
N LEU A 234 6.49 2.97 17.78
CA LEU A 234 7.13 2.89 19.09
C LEU A 234 8.25 3.92 19.25
N LEU A 235 9.13 4.06 18.25
CA LEU A 235 10.22 5.03 18.29
C LEU A 235 9.71 6.47 18.20
N SER A 236 8.65 6.71 17.43
CA SER A 236 8.00 8.03 17.36
C SER A 236 7.46 8.45 18.73
N TRP A 237 6.96 7.50 19.53
CA TRP A 237 6.48 7.78 20.88
C TRP A 237 7.61 7.92 21.91
N LEU A 238 8.64 7.08 21.82
CA LEU A 238 9.74 7.05 22.78
C LEU A 238 10.74 8.21 22.59
N LEU A 239 11.02 8.61 21.36
CA LEU A 239 12.02 9.63 21.07
C LEU A 239 11.43 11.04 21.23
N PRO A 240 12.08 11.93 22.01
CA PRO A 240 11.57 13.26 22.30
C PRO A 240 11.53 14.13 21.05
N HIS A 241 10.47 14.93 20.90
CA HIS A 241 10.37 15.89 19.80
C HIS A 241 11.41 16.99 20.02
N THR A 242 12.27 17.22 19.02
CA THR A 242 13.12 18.42 19.03
C THR A 242 12.25 19.58 18.53
N PRO A 243 12.03 20.64 19.33
CA PRO A 243 11.26 21.79 18.85
C PRO A 243 11.97 22.42 17.65
N PRO A 244 11.22 22.96 16.68
CA PRO A 244 11.83 23.67 15.56
C PRO A 244 12.64 24.84 16.12
N THR A 245 13.92 24.91 15.76
CA THR A 245 14.78 26.04 16.09
C THR A 245 14.19 27.29 15.43
N THR A 246 13.62 28.20 16.22
CA THR A 246 13.21 29.52 15.74
C THR A 246 14.45 30.23 15.16
N PRO A 247 14.39 30.84 13.96
CA PRO A 247 15.54 31.55 13.36
C PRO A 247 15.98 32.84 14.09
N SER A 248 15.66 33.01 15.37
CA SER A 248 15.99 34.20 16.15
C SER A 248 17.00 33.84 17.22
N GLU A 249 18.27 33.73 16.82
CA GLU A 249 19.48 33.94 17.63
C GLU A 249 20.69 33.54 16.77
N LEU A 250 20.86 34.22 15.62
CA LEU A 250 22.23 34.45 15.15
C LEU A 250 22.78 35.55 16.06
N PRO A 251 23.96 35.36 16.68
CA PRO A 251 24.61 36.44 17.41
C PRO A 251 24.76 37.60 16.42
N VAL A 252 24.22 38.76 16.78
CA VAL A 252 24.50 40.01 16.08
C VAL A 252 26.02 40.16 16.12
N GLU A 253 26.68 40.10 14.97
CA GLU A 253 28.08 40.50 14.86
C GLU A 253 28.18 41.90 15.47
N GLU A 254 28.90 42.01 16.59
CA GLU A 254 29.25 43.30 17.19
C GLU A 254 29.90 44.14 16.11
N GLU A 255 29.18 45.18 15.70
CA GLU A 255 29.66 46.25 14.85
C GLU A 255 30.90 46.83 15.55
N ILE A 256 32.08 46.47 15.05
CA ILE A 256 33.36 47.04 15.48
C ILE A 256 33.31 48.51 15.05
N VAL A 257 32.91 49.36 15.99
CA VAL A 257 33.02 50.81 15.87
C VAL A 257 34.50 51.15 15.99
N ASP A 258 35.16 51.37 14.85
CA ASP A 258 36.48 52.00 14.81
C ASP A 258 36.39 53.42 15.37
N PRO A 259 37.14 53.78 16.43
CA PRO A 259 37.32 55.17 16.81
C PRO A 259 38.44 55.78 15.95
N VAL A 260 38.04 56.83 15.21
CA VAL A 260 38.82 57.92 14.58
C VAL A 260 40.35 57.86 14.68
#